data_AF-A0A920IS94-F1
#
_entry.id   AF-A0A920IS94-F1
#
_cell.length_a   1.000
_cell.length_b   1.000
_cell.length_c   1.000
_cell.angle_alpha   90.00
_cell.angle_beta   90.00
_cell.angle_gamma   90.00
#
_symmetry.space_group_name_H-M   'P 1'
#
loop_
_entity.id
_entity.type
_entity.pdbx_description
1 polymer ?
#
loop_
_entity_poly.entity_id
_entity_poly.type
_entity_poly.pdbx_seq_one_letter_code
_entity_poly.pdbx_strand_id
1 'polypeptide(L)'
;MDIGGKSSINFESGAIMIYLAEKANQLLPTDPAGRAKVMEWLMFQMGGIGPMRGASQVFRYFPEKLQPAIDRYHNECRRFLRWLILNYQLMNGLLEITQLRHC
;
A
#
# COMPACT_ATOMS: atom_id res chain seq x y z
N MET A 1 -20.09 -24.99 9.70
CA MET A 1 -19.67 -25.70 8.49
C MET A 1 -18.16 -25.79 8.55
N ASP A 2 -17.66 -26.90 9.11
CA ASP A 2 -16.24 -27.20 9.16
C ASP A 2 -15.76 -27.47 7.74
N ILE A 3 -14.77 -26.71 7.30
CA ILE A 3 -14.04 -27.01 6.06
C ILE A 3 -12.71 -27.63 6.47
N GLY A 4 -12.76 -28.94 6.70
CA GLY A 4 -11.57 -29.78 6.76
C GLY A 4 -10.75 -29.61 5.48
N GLY A 5 -9.53 -29.10 5.63
CA GLY A 5 -8.55 -28.93 4.58
C GLY A 5 -7.35 -28.21 5.17
N LYS A 6 -6.17 -28.85 5.11
CA LYS A 6 -4.87 -28.42 5.67
C LYS A 6 -4.84 -26.93 6.05
N SER A 7 -4.53 -26.63 7.32
CA SER A 7 -4.22 -25.28 7.76
C SER A 7 -2.99 -24.78 6.99
N SER A 8 -3.21 -24.18 5.82
CA SER A 8 -2.17 -23.48 5.09
C SER A 8 -1.76 -22.29 5.95
N ILE A 9 -0.60 -22.40 6.60
CA ILE A 9 -0.02 -21.28 7.33
C ILE A 9 0.39 -20.26 6.26
N ASN A 10 -0.43 -19.25 6.07
CA ASN A 10 -0.14 -18.14 5.17
C ASN A 10 0.59 -17.05 5.97
N PHE A 11 1.77 -16.66 5.49
CA PHE A 11 2.53 -15.51 5.97
C PHE A 11 2.43 -14.39 4.93
N GLU A 12 2.85 -13.17 5.30
CA GLU A 12 2.60 -11.91 4.57
C GLU A 12 1.14 -11.44 4.58
N SER A 13 0.93 -10.22 5.09
CA SER A 13 -0.41 -9.64 5.22
C SER A 13 -1.16 -9.53 3.88
N GLY A 14 -0.45 -9.24 2.78
CA GLY A 14 -1.02 -9.21 1.43
C GLY A 14 -1.55 -10.57 0.97
N ALA A 15 -0.81 -11.65 1.20
CA ALA A 15 -1.23 -13.00 0.83
C ALA A 15 -2.42 -13.47 1.66
N ILE A 16 -2.47 -13.12 2.95
CA ILE A 16 -3.61 -13.40 3.83
C ILE A 16 -4.87 -12.69 3.32
N MET A 17 -4.77 -11.41 2.95
CA MET A 17 -5.92 -10.65 2.43
C MET A 17 -6.45 -11.24 1.12
N ILE A 18 -5.57 -11.62 0.19
CA ILE A 18 -5.99 -12.29 -1.06
C ILE A 18 -6.69 -13.61 -0.75
N TYR A 19 -6.12 -14.44 0.12
CA TYR A 19 -6.70 -15.73 0.49
C TYR A 19 -8.09 -15.57 1.12
N LEU A 20 -8.27 -14.58 2.01
CA LEU A 20 -9.57 -14.31 2.63
C LEU A 20 -10.58 -13.74 1.63
N ALA A 21 -10.15 -12.85 0.73
CA ALA A 21 -11.00 -12.28 -0.31
C ALA A 21 -11.51 -13.36 -1.29
N GLU A 22 -10.65 -14.28 -1.71
CA GLU A 22 -11.02 -15.40 -2.59
C GLU A 22 -11.92 -16.40 -1.86
N LYS A 23 -11.64 -16.71 -0.60
CA LYS A 23 -12.46 -17.61 0.21
C LYS A 23 -13.84 -17.06 0.52
N ALA A 24 -13.95 -15.75 0.74
CA ALA A 24 -15.21 -15.06 0.96
C ALA A 24 -15.93 -14.68 -0.34
N ASN A 25 -15.26 -14.78 -1.49
CA ASN A 25 -15.72 -14.27 -2.79
C ASN A 25 -16.17 -12.79 -2.71
N GLN A 26 -15.41 -11.98 -1.97
CA GLN A 26 -15.70 -10.58 -1.67
C GLN A 26 -14.40 -9.75 -1.79
N LEU A 27 -14.53 -8.44 -1.97
CA LEU A 27 -13.42 -7.46 -1.96
C LEU A 27 -12.36 -7.61 -3.07
N LEU A 28 -12.42 -8.66 -3.87
CA LEU A 28 -11.56 -8.89 -5.03
C LEU A 28 -12.43 -9.17 -6.26
N PRO A 29 -12.45 -8.27 -7.26
CA PRO A 29 -13.22 -8.49 -8.47
C PRO A 29 -12.74 -9.74 -9.22
N THR A 30 -13.67 -10.41 -9.89
CA THR A 30 -13.37 -11.58 -10.74
C THR A 30 -12.99 -11.17 -12.16
N ASP A 31 -13.34 -9.95 -12.59
CA ASP A 31 -12.95 -9.45 -13.89
C ASP A 31 -11.44 -9.11 -13.90
N PRO A 32 -10.73 -9.39 -15.01
CA PRO A 32 -9.28 -9.19 -15.06
C PRO A 32 -8.83 -7.75 -14.78
N ALA A 33 -9.60 -6.75 -15.21
CA ALA A 33 -9.24 -5.34 -15.09
C ALA A 33 -9.35 -4.85 -13.64
N GLY A 34 -10.48 -5.13 -12.98
CA GLY A 34 -10.72 -4.83 -11.58
C GLY A 34 -9.78 -5.59 -10.66
N ARG A 35 -9.52 -6.87 -10.95
CA ARG A 35 -8.54 -7.66 -10.19
C ARG A 35 -7.13 -7.09 -10.32
N ALA A 36 -6.71 -6.73 -11.53
CA ALA A 36 -5.41 -6.09 -11.76
C ALA A 36 -5.31 -4.77 -10.98
N LYS A 37 -6.39 -3.98 -10.93
CA LYS A 37 -6.40 -2.70 -10.20
C LYS A 37 -6.26 -2.88 -8.69
N VAL A 38 -6.99 -3.84 -8.11
CA VAL A 38 -6.86 -4.16 -6.68
C VAL A 38 -5.46 -4.68 -6.36
N MET A 39 -4.89 -5.52 -7.23
CA MET A 39 -3.55 -6.05 -7.05
C MET A 39 -2.47 -4.97 -7.16
N GLU A 40 -2.59 -4.03 -8.09
CA GLU A 40 -1.71 -2.86 -8.23
C GLU A 40 -1.62 -2.08 -6.92
N TRP A 41 -2.77 -1.76 -6.33
CA TRP A 41 -2.86 -1.03 -5.07
C TRP A 41 -2.33 -1.82 -3.88
N LEU A 42 -2.62 -3.13 -3.82
CA LEU A 42 -2.13 -4.00 -2.77
C LEU A 42 -0.60 -4.09 -2.79
N MET A 43 -0.02 -4.30 -3.97
CA MET A 43 1.43 -4.37 -4.12
C MET A 43 2.12 -3.03 -3.86
N PHE A 44 1.47 -1.91 -4.19
CA PHE A 44 1.96 -0.58 -3.83
C PHE A 44 2.04 -0.38 -2.31
N GLN A 45 1.04 -0.86 -1.56
CA GLN A 45 1.05 -0.81 -0.09
C GLN A 45 2.16 -1.70 0.50
N MET A 46 2.30 -2.93 -0.02
CA MET A 46 3.27 -3.92 0.46
C MET A 46 4.72 -3.53 0.16
N GLY A 47 4.99 -2.99 -1.04
CA GLY A 47 6.35 -2.65 -1.49
C GLY A 47 6.78 -1.21 -1.20
N GLY A 48 5.84 -0.27 -1.04
CA GLY A 48 6.13 1.15 -0.85
C GLY A 48 5.93 1.62 0.58
N ILE A 49 4.67 1.75 0.97
CA ILE A 49 4.28 2.45 2.21
C ILE A 49 4.70 1.69 3.46
N GLY A 50 4.47 0.37 3.50
CA GLY A 50 4.78 -0.47 4.65
C GLY A 50 6.26 -0.42 5.05
N PRO A 51 7.19 -0.76 4.14
CA PRO A 51 8.62 -0.80 4.43
C PRO A 51 9.20 0.57 4.81
N MET A 52 8.78 1.64 4.15
CA MET A 52 9.32 2.99 4.40
C MET A 52 8.87 3.57 5.73
N ARG A 53 7.61 3.34 6.13
CA ARG A 53 7.16 3.71 7.48
C ARG A 53 7.88 2.89 8.55
N GLY A 54 8.04 1.58 8.34
CA GLY A 54 8.77 0.71 9.25
C GLY A 54 10.19 1.22 9.50
N ALA A 55 10.94 1.51 8.43
CA ALA A 55 12.28 2.06 8.53
C ALA A 55 12.32 3.40 9.29
N SER A 56 11.42 4.35 8.98
CA SER A 56 11.35 5.65 9.68
C SER A 56 11.16 5.50 11.19
N GLN A 57 10.39 4.49 11.61
CA GLN A 57 10.11 4.22 13.01
C GLN A 57 11.33 3.63 13.73
N VAL A 58 12.10 2.76 13.07
CA VAL A 58 13.35 2.22 13.63
C VAL A 58 14.36 3.34 13.87
N PHE A 59 14.56 4.26 12.92
CA PHE A 59 15.49 5.40 13.07
C PHE A 59 15.16 6.33 14.24
N ARG A 60 13.92 6.31 14.73
CA ARG A 60 13.50 7.08 15.91
C ARG A 60 13.95 6.44 17.23
N TYR A 61 14.19 5.13 17.25
CA TYR A 61 14.64 4.39 18.43
C TYR A 61 16.18 4.30 18.53
N PHE A 62 16.92 4.85 17.57
CA PHE A 62 18.38 4.91 17.66
C PHE A 62 18.85 5.88 18.75
N PRO A 63 19.93 5.55 19.48
CA PRO A 63 20.48 6.40 20.53
C PRO A 63 21.07 7.71 20.00
N GLU A 64 21.62 7.71 18.79
CA GLU A 64 22.06 8.92 18.08
C GLU A 64 21.13 9.26 16.92
N LYS A 65 20.79 10.55 16.78
CA LYS A 65 19.91 11.02 15.72
C LYS A 65 20.68 11.19 14.41
N LEU A 66 20.48 10.25 13.49
CA LEU A 66 20.96 10.35 12.11
C LEU A 66 19.99 11.19 11.27
N GLN A 67 20.10 12.52 11.39
CA GLN A 67 19.19 13.47 10.73
C GLN A 67 19.05 13.24 9.20
N PRO A 68 20.12 12.97 8.43
CA PRO A 68 19.99 12.70 6.98
C PRO A 68 19.18 11.43 6.66
N ALA A 69 19.27 10.39 7.50
CA ALA A 69 18.51 9.16 7.33
C ALA A 69 17.02 9.41 7.65
N ILE A 70 16.74 10.07 8.77
CA ILE A 70 15.39 10.45 9.17
C ILE A 70 14.70 11.28 8.08
N ASP A 71 15.39 12.29 7.56
CA ASP A 71 14.84 13.17 6.52
C ASP A 71 14.56 12.43 5.21
N ARG A 72 15.41 11.47 4.83
CA ARG A 72 15.18 10.60 3.67
C ARG A 72 13.88 9.81 3.81
N TYR A 73 13.70 9.06 4.90
CA TYR A 73 12.51 8.23 5.08
C TYR A 73 11.23 9.05 5.29
N HIS A 74 11.33 10.20 5.97
CA HIS A 74 10.21 11.14 6.08
C HIS A 74 9.82 11.76 4.74
N ASN A 75 10.79 12.15 3.91
CA ASN A 75 10.53 12.66 2.56
C ASN A 75 9.87 11.60 1.68
N GLU A 76 10.35 10.35 1.70
CA GLU A 76 9.73 9.27 0.95
C GLU A 76 8.30 8.97 1.44
N CYS A 77 8.06 8.91 2.75
CA CYS A 77 6.71 8.75 3.29
C CYS A 77 5.78 9.88 2.83
N ARG A 78 6.26 11.14 2.83
CA ARG A 78 5.50 12.28 2.29
C ARG A 78 5.24 12.14 0.80
N ARG A 79 6.20 11.64 0.02
CA ARG A 79 6.05 11.41 -1.42
C ARG A 79 4.95 10.39 -1.70
N PHE A 80 4.94 9.26 -0.99
CA PHE A 80 3.89 8.25 -1.13
C PHE A 80 2.51 8.78 -0.75
N LEU A 81 2.40 9.54 0.35
CA LEU A 81 1.12 10.14 0.75
C LEU A 81 0.62 11.17 -0.26
N ARG A 82 1.50 12.02 -0.80
CA ARG A 82 1.13 12.95 -1.87
C ARG A 82 0.66 12.21 -3.11
N TRP A 83 1.36 11.16 -3.51
CA TRP A 83 0.97 10.35 -4.66
C TRP A 83 -0.40 9.69 -4.47
N LEU A 84 -0.69 9.18 -3.27
CA LEU A 84 -2.00 8.65 -2.90
C LEU A 84 -3.10 9.71 -3.01
N ILE A 85 -2.90 10.88 -2.41
CA ILE A 85 -3.89 11.97 -2.44
C ILE A 85 -4.12 12.43 -3.88
N LEU A 86 -3.05 12.57 -4.66
CA LEU A 86 -3.13 12.97 -6.05
C LEU A 86 -3.92 11.96 -6.88
N ASN A 87 -3.63 10.67 -6.73
CA ASN A 87 -4.38 9.62 -7.43
C ASN A 87 -5.84 9.58 -6.98
N TYR A 88 -6.11 9.76 -5.69
CA TYR A 88 -7.47 9.85 -5.18
C TYR A 88 -8.23 11.03 -5.81
N GLN A 89 -7.60 12.20 -5.89
CA GLN A 89 -8.21 13.38 -6.52
C GLN A 89 -8.47 13.15 -8.01
N LEU A 90 -7.52 12.57 -8.75
CA LEU A 90 -7.68 12.24 -10.17
C LEU A 90 -8.81 11.21 -10.38
N MET A 91 -8.90 10.18 -9.53
CA MET A 91 -9.93 9.14 -9.64
C MET A 91 -11.33 9.65 -9.32
N ASN A 92 -11.46 10.65 -8.45
CA ASN A 92 -12.75 11.26 -8.10
C ASN A 92 -13.07 12.52 -8.92
N GLY A 93 -12.25 12.85 -9.93
CA GLY A 93 -12.43 14.04 -10.76
C GLY A 93 -12.25 15.38 -10.01
N LEU A 94 -11.61 15.36 -8.85
CA LEU A 94 -11.33 16.54 -8.02
C LEU A 94 -10.11 17.33 -8.50
N LEU A 95 -9.33 16.77 -9.42
CA LEU A 95 -8.16 17.41 -10.03
C LEU A 95 -8.02 16.92 -11.48
N GLU A 96 -7.71 17.83 -12.42
CA GLU A 96 -7.39 17.47 -13.79
C GLU A 96 -5.87 17.43 -14.02
N ILE A 97 -5.40 16.54 -14.92
CA ILE A 97 -3.97 16.39 -15.26
C ILE A 97 -3.35 17.71 -15.77
N THR A 98 -4.15 18.56 -16.40
CA THR A 98 -3.79 19.91 -16.85
C THR A 98 -3.40 20.85 -15.71
N GLN A 99 -4.00 20.69 -14.52
CA GLN A 99 -3.69 21.51 -13.34
C GLN A 99 -2.34 21.15 -12.70
N LEU A 100 -1.77 19.98 -13.02
CA LEU A 100 -0.47 19.53 -12.50
C LEU A 100 0.73 20.10 -13.26
N ARG A 101 0.54 20.61 -14.48
CA ARG A 101 1.64 21.16 -15.30
C ARG A 101 2.13 22.53 -14.85
N HIS A 102 1.50 23.12 -13.83
CA HIS A 102 1.77 24.48 -13.35
C HIS A 102 2.26 24.55 -11.89
N CYS A 103 2.65 23.42 -11.29
CA CYS A 103 3.29 23.33 -9.97
C CYS A 103 4.68 22.71 -10.08
#